data_AF-A0A966X1M7-F1
#
_entry.id   AF-A0A966X1M7-F1
#
_cell.length_a   1.000
_cell.length_b   1.000
_cell.length_c   1.000
_cell.angle_alpha   90.00
_cell.angle_beta   90.00
_cell.angle_gamma   90.00
#
_symmetry.space_group_name_H-M   'P 1'
#
loop_
_entity.id
_entity.type
_entity.pdbx_description
1 polymer ?
#
loop_
_entity_poly.entity_id
_entity_poly.type
_entity_poly.pdbx_seq_one_letter_code
_entity_poly.pdbx_strand_id
1 'polypeptide(L)'
;MQLIDLLCRGAQINVRESDQIISLWVNGICRDEARCETKTKLSSTVQTGYEWHEYIEAICEREGQSLSVRVYLNQEEVAAYSNETGSNQ
;
A
#
# COMPACT_ATOMS: atom_id res chain seq x y z
N MET A 1 9.73 -5.95 5.27
CA MET A 1 9.77 -4.57 5.77
C MET A 1 8.36 -3.96 5.74
N GLN A 2 7.95 -3.27 6.81
CA GLN A 2 6.71 -2.49 6.82
C GLN A 2 6.98 -1.11 6.20
N LEU A 3 6.21 -0.72 5.19
CA LEU A 3 6.38 0.52 4.43
C LEU A 3 5.40 1.61 4.89
N ILE A 4 4.14 1.21 5.07
CA ILE A 4 3.04 2.08 5.49
C ILE A 4 2.32 1.39 6.66
N ASP A 5 1.99 2.16 7.68
CA ASP A 5 1.12 1.79 8.79
C ASP A 5 0.26 3.00 9.15
N LEU A 6 -1.03 2.91 8.84
CA LEU A 6 -1.97 4.00 9.01
C LEU A 6 -3.25 3.48 9.65
N LEU A 7 -3.75 4.20 10.66
CA LEU A 7 -5.11 4.03 11.15
C LEU A 7 -6.00 5.05 10.44
N CYS A 8 -6.95 4.58 9.64
CA CYS A 8 -7.89 5.45 8.94
C CYS A 8 -9.32 4.94 9.13
N ARG A 9 -10.21 5.80 9.66
CA ARG A 9 -11.64 5.51 9.86
C ARG A 9 -11.90 4.16 10.56
N GLY A 10 -11.07 3.82 11.55
CA GLY A 10 -11.18 2.58 12.33
C GLY A 10 -10.60 1.33 11.66
N ALA A 11 -10.06 1.43 10.44
CA ALA A 11 -9.31 0.38 9.78
C ALA A 11 -7.80 0.63 9.89
N GLN A 12 -7.06 -0.39 10.33
CA GLN A 12 -5.60 -0.39 10.28
C GLN A 12 -5.15 -0.90 8.92
N ILE A 13 -4.46 -0.06 8.15
CA ILE A 13 -3.97 -0.35 6.81
C ILE A 13 -2.46 -0.48 6.88
N ASN A 14 -1.91 -1.61 6.44
CA ASN A 14 -0.47 -1.81 6.31
C ASN A 14 -0.10 -2.18 4.88
N VAL A 15 0.99 -1.60 4.38
CA VAL A 15 1.67 -2.10 3.19
C VAL A 15 3.02 -2.65 3.61
N ARG A 16 3.29 -3.90 3.24
CA ARG A 16 4.53 -4.60 3.58
C ARG A 16 5.20 -5.10 2.32
N GLU A 17 6.52 -5.08 2.33
CA GLU A 17 7.35 -5.65 1.27
C GLU A 17 8.22 -6.78 1.82
N SER A 18 8.34 -7.86 1.08
CA SER A 18 9.26 -8.96 1.36
C SER A 18 9.68 -9.60 0.04
N ASP A 19 10.97 -9.61 -0.27
CA ASP A 19 11.51 -10.21 -1.50
C ASP A 19 10.73 -9.79 -2.77
N GLN A 20 10.52 -8.47 -2.93
CA GLN A 20 9.76 -7.86 -4.03
C GLN A 20 8.25 -8.18 -4.07
N ILE A 21 7.73 -8.96 -3.13
CA ILE A 21 6.30 -9.15 -2.94
C ILE A 21 5.78 -8.00 -2.08
N ILE A 22 4.82 -7.25 -2.61
CA ILE A 22 4.07 -6.27 -1.85
C ILE A 22 2.76 -6.89 -1.41
N SER A 23 2.38 -6.66 -0.16
CA SER A 23 1.12 -7.13 0.41
C SER A 23 0.36 -5.98 1.07
N LEU A 24 -0.94 -5.92 0.79
CA LEU A 24 -1.89 -5.00 1.40
C LEU A 24 -2.62 -5.73 2.53
N TRP A 25 -2.44 -5.24 3.75
CA TRP A 25 -3.09 -5.78 4.94
C TRP A 25 -4.11 -4.77 5.45
N VAL A 26 -5.30 -5.28 5.80
CA VAL A 26 -6.33 -4.47 6.47
C VAL A 26 -6.81 -5.20 7.70
N ASN A 27 -6.71 -4.55 8.86
CA ASN A 27 -7.04 -5.11 10.17
C ASN A 27 -6.34 -6.46 10.44
N GLY A 28 -5.07 -6.56 10.06
CA GLY A 28 -4.25 -7.77 10.25
C GLY A 28 -4.52 -8.91 9.26
N ILE A 29 -5.40 -8.71 8.26
CA ILE A 29 -5.71 -9.70 7.22
C ILE A 29 -5.04 -9.26 5.91
N CYS A 30 -4.24 -10.14 5.29
CA CYS A 30 -3.74 -9.93 3.94
C CYS A 30 -4.92 -9.98 2.96
N ARG A 31 -5.17 -8.86 2.28
CA ARG A 31 -6.30 -8.71 1.35
C ARG A 31 -5.91 -8.97 -0.09
N ASP A 32 -4.69 -8.58 -0.43
CA ASP A 32 -4.14 -8.69 -1.77
C ASP A 32 -2.61 -8.64 -1.69
N GLU A 33 -1.95 -9.37 -2.59
CA GLU A 33 -0.49 -9.38 -2.68
C GLU A 33 -0.04 -9.68 -4.10
N ALA A 34 1.07 -9.06 -4.50
CA ALA A 34 1.63 -9.25 -5.82
C ALA A 34 3.13 -8.96 -5.81
N ARG A 35 3.85 -9.60 -6.73
CA ARG A 35 5.23 -9.22 -7.05
C ARG A 35 5.22 -7.86 -7.75
N CYS A 36 6.05 -6.92 -7.29
CA CYS A 36 6.20 -5.59 -7.88
C CYS A 36 7.52 -5.50 -8.65
N GLU A 37 7.48 -5.85 -9.94
CA GLU A 37 8.64 -5.74 -10.83
C GLU A 37 8.86 -4.30 -11.33
N THR A 38 7.79 -3.62 -11.74
CA THR A 38 7.81 -2.23 -12.22
C THR A 38 6.69 -1.41 -11.62
N LYS A 39 5.44 -1.86 -11.81
CA LYS A 39 4.27 -1.24 -11.21
C LYS A 39 3.26 -2.31 -10.86
N THR A 40 2.73 -2.27 -9.65
CA THR A 40 1.60 -3.12 -9.26
C THR A 40 0.55 -2.31 -8.51
N LYS A 41 -0.68 -2.80 -8.58
CA LYS A 41 -1.81 -2.23 -7.86
C LYS A 41 -2.41 -3.33 -7.01
N LEU A 42 -2.47 -3.09 -5.70
CA LEU A 42 -3.19 -3.93 -4.76
C LEU A 42 -4.47 -3.22 -4.37
N SER A 43 -5.56 -3.95 -4.16
CA SER A 43 -6.80 -3.31 -3.73
C SER A 43 -7.70 -4.17 -2.85
N SER A 44 -8.54 -3.51 -2.06
CA SER A 44 -9.55 -4.17 -1.26
C SER A 44 -10.72 -3.24 -0.99
N THR A 45 -11.92 -3.78 -0.86
CA THR A 45 -13.07 -3.04 -0.34
C THR A 45 -13.32 -3.49 1.09
N VAL A 46 -13.37 -2.54 2.03
CA VAL A 46 -13.61 -2.83 3.44
C VAL A 46 -14.77 -2.02 3.98
N GLN A 47 -15.57 -2.64 4.84
CA GLN A 47 -16.65 -1.98 5.55
C GLN A 47 -16.08 -1.26 6.78
N THR A 48 -16.22 0.06 6.83
CA THR A 48 -15.72 0.92 7.93
C THR A 48 -16.86 1.45 8.82
N GLY A 49 -18.11 1.07 8.54
CA GLY A 49 -19.28 1.44 9.33
C GLY A 49 -20.54 0.68 8.89
N TYR A 50 -21.71 1.09 9.39
CA TYR A 50 -22.98 0.39 9.10
C TYR A 50 -23.34 0.38 7.60
N GLU A 51 -23.04 1.46 6.87
CA GLU A 51 -23.30 1.57 5.42
C GLU A 51 -22.07 1.96 4.59
N TRP A 52 -20.96 2.31 5.25
CA TRP A 52 -19.78 2.85 4.57
C TRP A 52 -18.82 1.74 4.14
N HIS A 53 -18.52 1.73 2.85
CA HIS A 53 -17.50 0.91 2.24
C HIS A 53 -16.38 1.82 1.73
N GLU A 54 -15.15 1.53 2.13
CA GLU A 54 -13.97 2.20 1.60
C GLU A 54 -13.31 1.27 0.58
N TYR A 55 -13.10 1.79 -0.63
CA TYR A 55 -12.21 1.16 -1.59
C TYR A 55 -10.78 1.63 -1.31
N ILE A 56 -9.92 0.68 -0.96
CA ILE A 56 -8.50 0.91 -0.66
C ILE A 56 -7.69 0.45 -1.86
N GLU A 57 -6.77 1.31 -2.32
CA GLU A 57 -5.78 0.98 -3.33
C GLU A 57 -4.38 1.27 -2.83
N ALA A 58 -3.43 0.38 -3.09
CA ALA A 58 -2.01 0.65 -2.94
C ALA A 58 -1.35 0.53 -4.31
N ILE A 59 -0.85 1.66 -4.83
CA ILE A 59 -0.08 1.72 -6.07
C ILE A 59 1.40 1.70 -5.69
N CYS A 60 2.10 0.68 -6.18
CA CYS A 60 3.53 0.50 -5.91
C CYS A 60 4.29 0.60 -7.22
N GLU A 61 5.34 1.40 -7.25
CA GLU A 61 6.19 1.62 -8.42
C GLU A 61 7.64 1.35 -8.01
N ARG A 62 8.33 0.51 -8.78
CA ARG A 62 9.72 0.11 -8.56
C ARG A 62 10.57 0.54 -9.75
N GLU A 63 11.65 1.23 -9.46
CA GLU A 63 12.67 1.64 -10.43
C GLU A 63 14.04 1.20 -9.91
N GLY A 64 14.52 0.06 -10.41
CA GLY A 64 15.72 -0.59 -9.89
C GLY A 64 15.56 -0.98 -8.41
N GLN A 65 16.34 -0.34 -7.54
CA GLN A 65 16.29 -0.56 -6.09
C GLN A 65 15.34 0.40 -5.36
N SER A 66 14.90 1.46 -6.04
CA SER A 66 13.96 2.42 -5.49
C SER A 66 12.53 1.88 -5.58
N LEU A 67 11.75 2.10 -4.53
CA LEU A 67 10.37 1.70 -4.38
C LEU A 67 9.57 2.90 -3.85
N SER A 68 8.52 3.25 -4.56
CA SER A 68 7.49 4.17 -4.08
C SER A 68 6.17 3.42 -3.89
N VAL A 69 5.42 3.84 -2.88
CA VAL A 69 4.10 3.30 -2.57
C VAL A 69 3.18 4.47 -2.24
N ARG A 70 1.99 4.50 -2.84
CA ARG A 70 0.93 5.45 -2.54
C ARG A 70 -0.35 4.71 -2.23
N VAL A 71 -1.00 5.07 -1.13
CA VAL A 71 -2.25 4.47 -0.67
C VAL A 71 -3.39 5.46 -0.84
N TYR A 72 -4.46 4.99 -1.44
CA TYR A 72 -5.67 5.75 -1.70
C TYR A 72 -6.86 5.11 -1.00
N LEU A 73 -7.74 5.94 -0.43
CA LEU A 73 -9.10 5.55 -0.02
C LEU A 73 -10.08 6.30 -0.90
N ASN A 74 -10.92 5.59 -1.64
CA ASN A 74 -11.93 6.21 -2.50
C ASN A 74 -11.33 7.31 -3.41
N GLN A 75 -10.15 7.07 -3.98
CA GLN A 75 -9.36 7.97 -4.84
C GLN A 75 -8.65 9.14 -4.12
N GLU A 76 -8.83 9.30 -2.80
CA GLU A 76 -8.09 10.27 -1.99
C GLU A 76 -6.79 9.63 -1.49
N GLU A 77 -5.63 10.27 -1.78
CA GLU A 77 -4.35 9.81 -1.25
C GLU A 77 -4.29 10.06 0.27
N VAL A 78 -4.02 9.02 1.05
CA VAL A 78 -3.95 9.12 2.51
C VAL A 78 -2.56 8.84 3.08
N ALA A 79 -1.68 8.23 2.29
CA ALA A 79 -0.32 7.92 2.70
C ALA A 79 0.59 7.68 1.49
N ALA A 80 1.86 8.01 1.66
CA ALA A 80 2.90 7.74 0.69
C ALA A 80 4.19 7.30 1.40
N TYR A 81 4.97 6.47 0.70
CA TYR A 81 6.31 6.04 1.09
C TYR A 81 7.22 6.08 -0.15
N SER A 82 8.47 6.48 0.01
CA SER A 82 9.52 6.31 -0.99
C SER A 82 10.87 6.07 -0.31
N ASN A 83 11.67 5.15 -0.85
CA ASN A 83 13.10 5.10 -0.55
C ASN A 83 13.88 5.65 -1.75
N GLU A 84 14.28 6.91 -1.67
CA GLU A 84 15.17 7.51 -2.65
C GLU A 84 16.58 6.95 -2.47
N THR A 85 17.00 6.05 -3.36
CA THR A 85 18.41 5.66 -3.45
C THR A 85 19.08 6.68 -4.37
N GLY A 86 19.52 7.80 -3.81
CA GLY A 86 20.32 8.77 -4.53
C GLY A 86 21.64 8.16 -4.98
N SER A 87 21.73 7.80 -6.26
CA SER A 87 22.99 7.57 -6.95
C SER A 87 23.72 8.91 -7.06
N ASN A 88 24.49 9.28 -6.04
CA ASN A 88 25.51 10.30 -6.22
C ASN A 88 26.62 9.70 -7.08
N GLN A 89 26.70 10.21 -8.30
CA GLN A 89 27.80 10.03 -9.25
C GLN A 89 29.14 10.50 -8.68
#